data_AF-A0A0M3DBN5-F1
#
_entry.id   AF-A0A0M3DBN5-F1
#
_cell.length_a   1.000
_cell.length_b   1.000
_cell.length_c   1.000
_cell.angle_alpha   90.00
_cell.angle_beta   90.00
_cell.angle_gamma   90.00
#
_symmetry.space_group_name_H-M   'P 1'
#
loop_
_entity.id
_entity.type
_entity.pdbx_description
1 polymer ?
#
loop_
_entity_poly.entity_id
_entity_poly.type
_entity_poly.pdbx_seq_one_letter_code
_entity_poly.pdbx_strand_id
1 'polypeptide(L)'
;MQITARDERIFEWLRVVKLADTEAVRWVLAALDGRDEPVSTRRAQQWIARAVEAELVEKARPVFRDGTVIWLSRLLSNRAAPNLYRATTRHEVAVSSISSRFLAAGYSWRRDRQPATKQEHAADGVAERAASVELVEVELTAKTLHRYRGIFTDHTRRLTEGVERVVYIGTAGAMRAVDREANKWVHPSLRDRIVTLEALDERGHIVAPLDALWPGDAPPAPAPAPAPAEPAPELEAAPAAPELPMWGGRD
;
A
#
# COMPACT_ATOMS: atom_id res chain seq x y z
N MET A 1 -20.43 10.01 -7.95
CA MET A 1 -19.37 9.35 -8.75
C MET A 1 -19.77 7.89 -8.98
N GLN A 2 -19.73 7.36 -10.21
CA GLN A 2 -19.80 5.91 -10.41
C GLN A 2 -18.44 5.30 -10.01
N ILE A 3 -18.45 4.39 -9.05
CA ILE A 3 -17.24 3.72 -8.55
C ILE A 3 -16.78 2.68 -9.57
N THR A 4 -15.51 2.74 -9.96
CA THR A 4 -14.87 1.75 -10.84
C THR A 4 -14.02 0.77 -10.03
N ALA A 5 -13.71 -0.39 -10.60
CA ALA A 5 -12.79 -1.36 -9.98
C ALA A 5 -11.41 -0.76 -9.64
N ARG A 6 -10.95 0.23 -10.42
CA ARG A 6 -9.73 0.97 -10.10
C ARG A 6 -9.89 1.82 -8.84
N ASP A 7 -11.03 2.46 -8.66
CA ASP A 7 -11.30 3.27 -7.46
C ASP A 7 -11.35 2.39 -6.21
N GLU A 8 -11.97 1.21 -6.30
CA GLU A 8 -11.99 0.22 -5.22
C GLU A 8 -10.59 -0.19 -4.78
N ARG A 9 -9.70 -0.49 -5.74
CA ARG A 9 -8.28 -0.82 -5.44
C ARG A 9 -7.53 0.34 -4.78
N ILE A 10 -7.82 1.59 -5.14
CA ILE A 10 -7.25 2.75 -4.44
C ILE A 10 -7.77 2.84 -3.01
N PHE A 11 -9.07 2.57 -2.79
CA PHE A 11 -9.64 2.56 -1.45
C PHE A 11 -9.05 1.43 -0.58
N GLU A 12 -8.83 0.25 -1.13
CA GLU A 12 -8.13 -0.84 -0.45
C GLU A 12 -6.71 -0.44 -0.04
N TRP A 13 -5.96 0.17 -0.96
CA TRP A 13 -4.63 0.70 -0.66
C TRP A 13 -4.67 1.78 0.44
N LEU A 14 -5.59 2.75 0.38
CA LEU A 14 -5.76 3.76 1.43
C LEU A 14 -6.16 3.14 2.78
N ARG A 15 -6.89 2.03 2.80
CA ARG A 15 -7.21 1.31 4.04
C ARG A 15 -5.96 0.75 4.72
N VAL A 16 -4.95 0.38 3.93
CA VAL A 16 -3.62 -0.08 4.37
C VAL A 16 -2.75 1.08 4.86
N VAL A 17 -2.53 2.10 4.02
CA VAL A 17 -1.56 3.18 4.32
C VAL A 17 -2.12 4.34 5.16
N LYS A 18 -3.44 4.39 5.35
CA LYS A 18 -4.23 5.36 6.13
C LYS A 18 -4.22 6.81 5.63
N LEU A 19 -3.06 7.35 5.28
CA LEU A 19 -2.84 8.72 4.82
C LEU A 19 -2.05 8.72 3.53
N ALA A 20 -2.45 9.55 2.57
CA ALA A 20 -1.70 9.75 1.33
C ALA A 20 -1.65 11.22 0.96
N ASP A 21 -0.60 11.66 0.29
CA ASP A 21 -0.61 12.96 -0.37
C ASP A 21 -0.97 12.83 -1.86
N THR A 22 -1.09 13.98 -2.53
CA THR A 22 -1.41 14.01 -3.95
C THR A 22 -0.36 13.28 -4.80
N GLU A 23 0.91 13.33 -4.40
CA GLU A 23 1.98 12.67 -5.14
C GLU A 23 1.82 11.15 -5.09
N ALA A 24 1.60 10.57 -3.91
CA ALA A 24 1.33 9.15 -3.78
C ALA A 24 0.11 8.72 -4.63
N VAL A 25 -0.96 9.51 -4.65
CA VAL A 25 -2.15 9.24 -5.49
C VAL A 25 -1.81 9.24 -6.98
N ARG A 26 -0.94 10.15 -7.45
CA ARG A 26 -0.52 10.17 -8.86
C ARG A 26 0.15 8.86 -9.27
N TRP A 27 0.97 8.31 -8.39
CA TRP A 27 1.67 7.06 -8.63
C TRP A 27 0.77 5.84 -8.51
N VAL A 28 -0.13 5.79 -7.54
CA VAL A 28 -1.10 4.68 -7.44
C VAL A 28 -2.03 4.64 -8.66
N LEU A 29 -2.54 5.79 -9.10
CA LEU A 29 -3.36 5.86 -10.31
C LEU A 29 -2.63 5.34 -11.56
N ALA A 30 -1.34 5.63 -11.68
CA ALA A 30 -0.50 5.13 -12.75
C ALA A 30 -0.24 3.62 -12.63
N ALA A 31 0.16 3.16 -11.45
CA ALA A 31 0.46 1.76 -11.16
C ALA A 31 -0.73 0.85 -11.47
N LEU A 32 -1.95 1.26 -11.11
CA LEU A 32 -3.17 0.50 -11.39
C LEU A 32 -3.54 0.46 -12.88
N ASP A 33 -3.01 1.38 -13.68
CA ASP A 33 -3.09 1.38 -15.14
C ASP A 33 -1.87 0.66 -15.78
N GLY A 34 -1.02 -0.01 -14.99
CA GLY A 34 0.18 -0.72 -15.46
C GLY A 34 1.34 0.18 -15.86
N ARG A 35 1.38 1.42 -15.35
CA ARG A 35 2.42 2.41 -15.65
C ARG A 35 3.38 2.59 -14.50
N ASP A 36 4.64 2.83 -14.84
CA ASP A 36 5.77 3.13 -13.95
C ASP A 36 6.06 4.62 -13.82
N GLU A 37 5.24 5.48 -14.42
CA GLU A 37 5.35 6.94 -14.34
C GLU A 37 4.05 7.57 -13.81
N PRO A 38 4.13 8.61 -12.95
CA PRO A 38 2.95 9.19 -12.32
C PRO A 38 2.03 9.85 -13.34
N VAL A 39 0.72 9.75 -13.10
CA VAL A 39 -0.23 10.57 -13.86
C VAL A 39 -0.01 12.06 -13.58
N SER A 40 -0.57 12.93 -14.41
CA SER A 40 -0.49 14.37 -14.18
C SER A 40 -1.18 14.79 -12.88
N THR A 41 -0.69 15.87 -12.25
CA THR A 41 -1.29 16.45 -11.05
C THR A 41 -2.76 16.76 -11.24
N ARG A 42 -3.15 17.28 -12.42
CA ARG A 42 -4.54 17.56 -12.77
C ARG A 42 -5.41 16.30 -12.69
N ARG A 43 -4.95 15.17 -13.22
CA ARG A 43 -5.70 13.90 -13.19
C ARG A 43 -5.87 13.38 -11.77
N ALA A 44 -4.84 13.45 -10.94
CA ALA A 44 -4.95 13.06 -9.52
C ALA A 44 -5.90 13.98 -8.75
N GLN A 45 -5.81 15.30 -8.94
CA GLN A 45 -6.72 16.26 -8.30
C GLN A 45 -8.17 16.08 -8.74
N GLN A 46 -8.42 15.77 -10.02
CA GLN A 46 -9.76 15.43 -10.51
C GLN A 46 -10.30 14.16 -9.83
N TRP A 47 -9.47 13.13 -9.66
CA TRP A 47 -9.88 11.93 -8.92
C TRP A 47 -10.21 12.26 -7.45
N ILE A 48 -9.32 12.98 -6.77
CA ILE A 48 -9.51 13.41 -5.37
C ILE A 48 -10.80 14.22 -5.23
N ALA A 49 -11.04 15.20 -6.12
CA ALA A 49 -12.23 16.04 -6.08
C ALA A 49 -13.53 15.23 -6.18
N ARG A 50 -13.62 14.30 -7.14
CA ARG A 50 -14.80 13.43 -7.30
C ARG A 50 -15.00 12.50 -6.10
N ALA A 51 -13.92 11.99 -5.52
CA ALA A 51 -13.99 11.12 -4.35
C ALA A 51 -14.41 11.88 -3.08
N VAL A 52 -13.99 13.15 -2.94
CA VAL A 52 -14.44 14.05 -1.87
C VAL A 52 -15.91 14.42 -2.05
N GLU A 53 -16.32 14.79 -3.26
CA GLU A 53 -17.71 15.12 -3.59
C GLU A 53 -18.66 13.93 -3.33
N ALA A 54 -18.17 12.71 -3.54
CA ALA A 54 -18.91 11.48 -3.22
C ALA A 54 -18.78 11.03 -1.75
N GLU A 55 -18.13 11.82 -0.90
CA GLU A 55 -17.91 11.53 0.54
C GLU A 55 -17.15 10.21 0.82
N LEU A 56 -16.37 9.73 -0.16
CA LEU A 56 -15.59 8.49 -0.05
C LEU A 56 -14.21 8.74 0.56
N VAL A 57 -13.66 9.94 0.34
CA VAL A 57 -12.41 10.40 0.95
C VAL A 57 -12.59 11.77 1.57
N GLU A 58 -11.80 12.03 2.60
CA GLU A 58 -11.67 13.34 3.21
C GLU A 58 -10.27 13.89 2.91
N LYS A 59 -10.11 15.21 3.03
CA LYS A 59 -8.84 15.87 2.74
C LYS A 59 -8.59 17.08 3.63
N ALA A 60 -7.31 17.39 3.85
CA ALA A 60 -6.86 18.63 4.44
C ALA A 60 -5.52 19.08 3.86
N ARG A 61 -5.15 20.33 4.13
CA ARG A 61 -3.87 20.92 3.73
C ARG A 61 -3.07 21.29 4.98
N PRO A 62 -2.32 20.34 5.58
CA PRO A 62 -1.53 20.64 6.76
C PRO A 62 -0.32 21.51 6.42
N VAL A 63 0.15 22.31 7.39
CA VAL A 63 1.27 23.25 7.20
C VAL A 63 2.62 22.54 6.98
N PHE A 64 2.79 21.32 7.50
CA PHE A 64 4.07 20.58 7.43
C PHE A 64 4.29 19.82 6.11
N ARG A 65 3.30 19.79 5.21
CA ARG A 65 3.38 19.07 3.94
C ARG A 65 2.98 20.01 2.81
N ASP A 66 3.74 19.97 1.73
CA ASP A 66 3.41 20.72 0.54
C ASP A 66 2.26 20.03 -0.20
N GLY A 67 1.03 20.53 0.03
CA GLY A 67 -0.16 20.08 -0.68
C GLY A 67 -1.19 19.37 0.20
N THR A 68 -2.06 18.60 -0.45
CA THR A 68 -3.22 17.97 0.18
C THR A 68 -2.88 16.58 0.68
N VAL A 69 -3.19 16.32 1.96
CA VAL A 69 -3.25 14.98 2.54
C VAL A 69 -4.69 14.48 2.49
N ILE A 70 -4.89 13.23 2.09
CA ILE A 70 -6.17 12.56 1.97
C ILE A 70 -6.21 11.28 2.81
N TRP A 71 -7.42 10.88 3.18
CA TRP A 71 -7.70 9.60 3.86
C TRP A 71 -9.10 9.11 3.49
N LEU A 72 -9.35 7.81 3.69
CA LEU A 72 -10.71 7.28 3.54
C LEU A 72 -11.66 7.92 4.54
N SER A 73 -12.86 8.25 4.11
CA SER A 73 -13.89 8.77 5.00
C SER A 73 -14.29 7.75 6.06
N ARG A 74 -14.99 8.21 7.10
CA ARG A 74 -15.56 7.31 8.12
C ARG A 74 -16.46 6.23 7.50
N LEU A 75 -17.20 6.57 6.46
CA LEU A 75 -18.10 5.66 5.74
C LEU A 75 -17.35 4.43 5.20
N LEU A 76 -16.20 4.65 4.56
CA LEU A 76 -15.41 3.56 3.95
C LEU A 76 -14.42 2.89 4.89
N SER A 77 -13.92 3.61 5.89
CA SER A 77 -12.87 3.10 6.78
C SER A 77 -13.39 2.51 8.08
N ASN A 78 -14.59 2.89 8.51
CA ASN A 78 -15.10 2.72 9.88
C ASN A 78 -14.13 3.27 10.96
N ARG A 79 -13.34 4.29 10.61
CA ARG A 79 -12.37 4.96 11.50
C ARG A 79 -12.74 6.43 11.67
N ALA A 80 -12.35 7.00 12.80
CA ALA A 80 -12.40 8.45 12.98
C ALA A 80 -11.36 9.15 12.09
N ALA A 81 -11.60 10.42 11.79
CA ALA A 81 -10.64 11.25 11.07
C ALA A 81 -9.27 11.25 11.80
N PRO A 82 -8.16 11.15 11.06
CA PRO A 82 -6.82 11.12 11.63
C PRO A 82 -6.48 12.48 12.24
N ASN A 83 -5.78 12.47 13.38
CA ASN A 83 -5.19 13.70 13.92
C ASN A 83 -3.89 14.02 13.18
N LEU A 84 -3.98 14.95 12.23
CA LEU A 84 -2.86 15.31 11.35
C LEU A 84 -1.68 15.97 12.07
N TYR A 85 -1.86 16.47 13.29
CA TYR A 85 -0.80 17.14 14.05
C TYR A 85 0.00 16.17 14.94
N ARG A 86 -0.27 14.87 14.87
CA ARG A 86 0.55 13.86 15.56
C ARG A 86 1.94 13.77 14.94
N ALA A 87 2.93 13.45 15.76
CA ALA A 87 4.31 13.25 15.32
C ALA A 87 4.44 12.18 14.21
N THR A 88 3.54 11.18 14.21
CA THR A 88 3.55 10.07 13.26
C THR A 88 2.96 10.41 11.89
N THR A 89 2.25 11.52 11.73
CA THR A 89 1.58 11.84 10.46
C THR A 89 2.55 11.95 9.30
N ARG A 90 3.71 12.58 9.51
CA ARG A 90 4.77 12.69 8.50
C ARG A 90 5.28 11.32 8.06
N HIS A 91 5.46 10.42 9.02
CA HIS A 91 5.88 9.04 8.76
C HIS A 91 4.82 8.28 7.96
N GLU A 92 3.54 8.38 8.34
CA GLU A 92 2.45 7.70 7.61
C GLU A 92 2.33 8.19 6.15
N VAL A 93 2.54 9.49 5.88
CA VAL A 93 2.57 10.02 4.51
C VAL A 93 3.83 9.60 3.75
N ALA A 94 4.98 9.46 4.42
CA ALA A 94 6.19 8.93 3.80
C ALA A 94 6.01 7.45 3.42
N VAL A 95 5.40 6.64 4.29
CA VAL A 95 5.06 5.23 4.01
C VAL A 95 4.15 5.11 2.80
N SER A 96 3.09 5.92 2.68
CA SER A 96 2.24 5.88 1.49
C SER A 96 2.98 6.30 0.23
N SER A 97 3.84 7.32 0.31
CA SER A 97 4.70 7.74 -0.80
C SER A 97 5.59 6.58 -1.29
N ILE A 98 6.27 5.88 -0.38
CA ILE A 98 7.10 4.72 -0.71
C ILE A 98 6.25 3.57 -1.27
N SER A 99 5.15 3.22 -0.61
CA SER A 99 4.27 2.14 -1.07
C SER A 99 3.77 2.35 -2.51
N SER A 100 3.47 3.60 -2.88
CA SER A 100 3.01 3.93 -4.24
C SER A 100 4.09 3.66 -5.30
N ARG A 101 5.37 3.78 -4.93
CA ARG A 101 6.51 3.46 -5.81
C ARG A 101 6.72 1.97 -5.97
N PHE A 102 6.55 1.21 -4.88
CA PHE A 102 6.51 -0.26 -4.95
C PHE A 102 5.38 -0.76 -5.86
N LEU A 103 4.18 -0.19 -5.74
CA LEU A 103 3.06 -0.52 -6.63
C LEU A 103 3.40 -0.23 -8.11
N ALA A 104 4.01 0.92 -8.40
CA ALA A 104 4.43 1.28 -9.76
C ALA A 104 5.55 0.39 -10.31
N ALA A 105 6.42 -0.14 -9.43
CA ALA A 105 7.45 -1.11 -9.76
C ALA A 105 6.92 -2.57 -9.87
N GLY A 106 5.59 -2.76 -9.85
CA GLY A 106 4.96 -4.06 -10.02
C GLY A 106 4.89 -4.93 -8.77
N TYR A 107 5.08 -4.36 -7.57
CA TYR A 107 4.83 -5.08 -6.33
C TYR A 107 3.37 -4.98 -5.93
N SER A 108 2.87 -5.96 -5.19
CA SER A 108 1.73 -5.76 -4.30
C SER A 108 2.22 -5.13 -2.98
N TRP A 109 1.33 -4.48 -2.25
CA TRP A 109 1.64 -3.88 -0.97
C TRP A 109 0.59 -4.24 0.07
N ARG A 110 1.04 -4.71 1.24
CA ARG A 110 0.15 -4.96 2.38
C ARG A 110 0.78 -4.50 3.68
N ARG A 111 -0.07 -4.38 4.71
CA ARG A 111 0.41 -4.18 6.08
C ARG A 111 1.13 -5.43 6.55
N ASP A 112 2.19 -5.23 7.33
CA ASP A 112 2.82 -6.34 8.03
C ASP A 112 1.90 -6.89 9.14
N ARG A 113 2.22 -8.10 9.61
CA ARG A 113 1.47 -8.76 10.66
C ARG A 113 1.54 -7.97 11.96
N GLN A 114 0.46 -8.02 12.74
CA GLN A 114 0.49 -7.49 14.09
C GLN A 114 1.45 -8.35 14.94
N PRO A 115 2.41 -7.75 15.67
CA PRO A 115 3.32 -8.51 16.51
C PRO A 115 2.55 -9.27 17.58
N ALA A 116 2.81 -10.58 17.71
CA ALA A 116 2.21 -11.42 18.74
C ALA A 116 2.85 -11.19 20.11
N THR A 117 4.11 -10.73 20.12
CA THR A 117 4.87 -10.46 21.35
C THR A 117 5.60 -9.12 21.25
N LYS A 118 6.08 -8.62 22.40
CA LYS A 118 6.92 -7.41 22.46
C LYS A 118 8.31 -7.58 21.83
N GLN A 119 8.71 -8.83 21.55
CA GLN A 119 10.00 -9.17 20.94
C GLN A 119 9.93 -9.14 19.41
N GLU A 120 8.72 -9.25 18.84
CA GLU A 120 8.49 -9.15 17.41
C GLU A 120 8.37 -7.68 16.99
N HIS A 121 8.83 -7.39 15.78
CA HIS A 121 8.72 -6.09 15.16
C HIS A 121 7.84 -6.18 13.92
N ALA A 122 6.98 -5.18 13.73
CA ALA A 122 6.18 -5.05 12.52
C ALA A 122 6.82 -3.99 11.63
N ALA A 123 7.11 -4.38 10.40
CA ALA A 123 7.57 -3.47 9.37
C ALA A 123 6.45 -2.49 8.98
N ASP A 124 6.86 -1.36 8.41
CA ASP A 124 5.90 -0.35 7.92
C ASP A 124 5.07 -0.90 6.75
N GLY A 125 5.64 -1.81 5.96
CA GLY A 125 4.89 -2.60 4.99
C GLY A 125 5.61 -3.84 4.51
N VAL A 126 4.87 -4.67 3.79
CA VAL A 126 5.38 -5.84 3.08
C VAL A 126 5.08 -5.64 1.61
N ALA A 127 6.14 -5.68 0.81
CA ALA A 127 6.07 -5.63 -0.65
C ALA A 127 6.30 -7.03 -1.20
N GLU A 128 5.44 -7.47 -2.11
CA GLU A 128 5.52 -8.83 -2.68
C GLU A 128 5.49 -8.75 -4.20
N ARG A 129 6.35 -9.55 -4.85
CA ARG A 129 6.38 -9.66 -6.32
C ARG A 129 6.80 -11.07 -6.70
N ALA A 130 5.92 -11.78 -7.42
CA ALA A 130 6.13 -13.17 -7.81
C ALA A 130 6.53 -14.07 -6.61
N ALA A 131 7.79 -14.48 -6.53
CA ALA A 131 8.33 -15.31 -5.46
C ALA A 131 9.13 -14.53 -4.39
N SER A 132 9.14 -13.19 -4.48
CA SER A 132 9.88 -12.29 -3.59
C SER A 132 8.96 -11.67 -2.55
N VAL A 133 9.40 -11.70 -1.29
CA VAL A 133 8.77 -10.97 -0.17
C VAL A 133 9.81 -10.07 0.47
N GLU A 134 9.54 -8.78 0.49
CA GLU A 134 10.41 -7.77 1.08
C GLU A 134 9.71 -7.08 2.24
N LEU A 135 10.45 -6.87 3.33
CA LEU A 135 10.00 -6.00 4.40
C LEU A 135 10.49 -4.59 4.14
N VAL A 136 9.61 -3.62 4.27
CA VAL A 136 9.93 -2.23 4.00
C VAL A 136 9.77 -1.41 5.27
N GLU A 137 10.84 -0.72 5.64
CA GLU A 137 10.94 0.16 6.80
C GLU A 137 11.18 1.59 6.31
N VAL A 138 10.37 2.53 6.79
CA VAL A 138 10.57 3.95 6.51
C VAL A 138 11.10 4.60 7.78
N GLU A 139 12.26 5.27 7.73
CA GLU A 139 12.81 5.92 8.93
C GLU A 139 13.14 7.39 8.70
N LEU A 140 12.37 8.29 9.33
CA LEU A 140 12.68 9.72 9.31
C LEU A 140 13.71 10.12 10.38
N THR A 141 13.77 9.39 11.50
CA THR A 141 14.71 9.62 12.59
C THR A 141 15.28 8.31 13.09
N ALA A 142 16.54 8.32 13.51
CA ALA A 142 17.19 7.15 14.10
C ALA A 142 16.46 6.66 15.35
N LYS A 143 16.41 5.34 15.53
CA LYS A 143 15.88 4.70 16.74
C LYS A 143 16.97 4.59 17.81
N THR A 144 16.56 4.31 19.05
CA THR A 144 17.50 4.04 20.13
C THR A 144 18.24 2.72 19.91
N LEU A 145 19.46 2.59 20.43
CA LEU A 145 20.26 1.36 20.32
C LEU A 145 19.50 0.12 20.79
N HIS A 146 18.80 0.23 21.92
CA HIS A 146 18.00 -0.87 22.46
C HIS A 146 16.90 -1.32 21.49
N ARG A 147 16.27 -0.39 20.76
CA ARG A 147 15.26 -0.72 19.75
C ARG A 147 15.88 -1.42 18.55
N TYR A 148 17.02 -0.96 18.04
CA TYR A 148 17.69 -1.60 16.91
C TYR A 148 18.05 -3.06 17.19
N ARG A 149 18.52 -3.38 18.40
CA ARG A 149 18.84 -4.76 18.76
C ARG A 149 17.63 -5.70 18.61
N GLY A 150 16.46 -5.29 19.11
CA GLY A 150 15.24 -6.09 19.00
C GLY A 150 14.77 -6.22 17.54
N ILE A 151 14.78 -5.11 16.80
CA ILE A 151 14.38 -5.06 15.38
C ILE A 151 15.26 -5.98 14.53
N PHE A 152 16.59 -5.87 14.63
CA PHE A 152 17.49 -6.69 13.83
C PHE A 152 17.50 -8.16 14.22
N THR A 153 17.21 -8.48 15.48
CA THR A 153 16.99 -9.87 15.90
C THR A 153 15.77 -10.46 15.19
N ASP A 154 14.65 -9.74 15.15
CA ASP A 154 13.45 -10.18 14.44
C ASP A 154 13.67 -10.25 12.92
N HIS A 155 14.30 -9.25 12.31
CA HIS A 155 14.60 -9.27 10.88
C HIS A 155 15.54 -10.41 10.49
N THR A 156 16.57 -10.68 11.28
CA THR A 156 17.48 -11.82 11.06
C THR A 156 16.71 -13.13 11.02
N ARG A 157 15.79 -13.34 11.98
CA ARG A 157 14.90 -14.50 12.00
C ARG A 157 14.01 -14.54 10.74
N ARG A 158 13.35 -13.43 10.38
CA ARG A 158 12.47 -13.39 9.21
C ARG A 158 13.20 -13.63 7.88
N LEU A 159 14.43 -13.17 7.75
CA LEU A 159 15.29 -13.46 6.59
C LEU A 159 15.59 -14.96 6.45
N THR A 160 15.63 -15.70 7.56
CA THR A 160 15.78 -17.18 7.53
C THR A 160 14.46 -17.92 7.29
N GLU A 161 13.32 -17.23 7.43
CA GLU A 161 11.96 -17.81 7.26
C GLU A 161 11.32 -17.48 5.90
N GLY A 162 12.08 -16.92 4.96
CA GLY A 162 11.62 -16.72 3.57
C GLY A 162 11.39 -15.27 3.15
N VAL A 163 11.61 -14.28 4.02
CA VAL A 163 11.75 -12.87 3.56
C VAL A 163 13.03 -12.77 2.76
N GLU A 164 12.98 -12.22 1.55
CA GLU A 164 14.13 -12.07 0.65
C GLU A 164 15.11 -11.02 1.14
N ARG A 165 14.61 -9.84 1.53
CA ARG A 165 15.42 -8.75 2.09
C ARG A 165 14.57 -7.81 2.95
N VAL A 166 15.25 -7.01 3.76
CA VAL A 166 14.67 -5.89 4.48
C VAL A 166 15.22 -4.59 3.91
N VAL A 167 14.33 -3.72 3.46
CA VAL A 167 14.65 -2.48 2.79
C VAL A 167 14.30 -1.32 3.72
N TYR A 168 15.33 -0.61 4.18
CA TYR A 168 15.20 0.63 4.93
C TYR A 168 15.32 1.82 3.98
N ILE A 169 14.35 2.73 4.05
CA ILE A 169 14.33 3.96 3.25
C ILE A 169 14.13 5.13 4.20
N GLY A 170 15.00 6.12 4.16
CA GLY A 170 14.95 7.15 5.19
C GLY A 170 15.82 8.35 4.94
N THR A 171 15.91 9.17 6.00
CA THR A 171 16.85 10.30 6.03
C THR A 171 18.28 9.79 6.13
N ALA A 172 19.22 10.57 5.62
CA ALA A 172 20.64 10.22 5.68
C ALA A 172 21.13 9.92 7.11
N GLY A 173 20.64 10.68 8.11
CA GLY A 173 20.95 10.44 9.51
C GLY A 173 20.41 9.11 10.04
N ALA A 174 19.17 8.76 9.68
CA ALA A 174 18.55 7.50 10.08
C ALA A 174 19.24 6.30 9.41
N MET A 175 19.49 6.36 8.10
CA MET A 175 20.11 5.26 7.36
C MET A 175 21.54 4.98 7.80
N ARG A 176 22.35 6.00 8.09
CA ARG A 176 23.67 5.78 8.72
C ARG A 176 23.58 5.08 10.08
N ALA A 177 22.53 5.34 10.85
CA ALA A 177 22.31 4.64 12.11
C ALA A 177 21.89 3.18 11.87
N VAL A 178 20.95 2.94 10.96
CA VAL A 178 20.53 1.59 10.55
C VAL A 178 21.72 0.79 10.07
N ASP A 179 22.51 1.31 9.13
CA ASP A 179 23.67 0.62 8.55
C ASP A 179 24.70 0.23 9.62
N ARG A 180 25.07 1.19 10.48
CA ARG A 180 26.01 0.97 11.57
C ARG A 180 25.52 -0.07 12.57
N GLU A 181 24.24 -0.03 12.94
CA GLU A 181 23.69 -0.99 13.89
C GLU A 181 23.43 -2.37 13.26
N ALA A 182 23.07 -2.43 11.98
CA ALA A 182 22.96 -3.67 11.22
C ALA A 182 24.31 -4.41 11.17
N ASN A 183 25.42 -3.68 10.97
CA ASN A 183 26.79 -4.25 11.01
C ASN A 183 27.17 -4.90 12.34
N LYS A 184 26.49 -4.57 13.44
CA LYS A 184 26.75 -5.13 14.78
C LYS A 184 25.85 -6.32 15.12
N TRP A 185 24.58 -6.25 14.69
CA TRP A 185 23.54 -7.15 15.19
C TRP A 185 23.05 -8.17 14.15
N VAL A 186 23.30 -7.94 12.86
CA VAL A 186 22.92 -8.87 11.79
C VAL A 186 24.11 -9.78 11.49
N HIS A 187 23.84 -11.07 11.34
CA HIS A 187 24.89 -12.03 10.99
C HIS A 187 25.53 -11.64 9.64
N PRO A 188 26.88 -11.70 9.49
CA PRO A 188 27.56 -11.28 8.26
C PRO A 188 27.00 -11.90 6.97
N SER A 189 26.59 -13.18 7.00
CA SER A 189 26.02 -13.85 5.82
C SER A 189 24.64 -13.34 5.39
N LEU A 190 23.96 -12.56 6.23
CA LEU A 190 22.64 -11.98 5.95
C LEU A 190 22.73 -10.46 5.76
N ARG A 191 23.91 -9.88 5.93
CA ARG A 191 24.08 -8.43 5.98
C ARG A 191 23.71 -7.74 4.67
N ASP A 192 24.04 -8.35 3.54
CA ASP A 192 23.73 -7.82 2.20
C ASP A 192 22.22 -7.85 1.90
N ARG A 193 21.43 -8.56 2.72
CA ARG A 193 19.97 -8.62 2.63
C ARG A 193 19.29 -7.52 3.47
N ILE A 194 20.08 -6.68 4.16
CA ILE A 194 19.62 -5.44 4.78
C ILE A 194 20.06 -4.29 3.89
N VAL A 195 19.13 -3.77 3.11
CA VAL A 195 19.36 -2.68 2.17
C VAL A 195 18.99 -1.36 2.84
N THR A 196 19.86 -0.37 2.77
CA THR A 196 19.61 0.99 3.30
C THR A 196 19.67 2.00 2.17
N LEU A 197 18.65 2.85 2.04
CA LEU A 197 18.57 3.86 1.00
C LEU A 197 18.26 5.24 1.59
N GLU A 198 19.21 6.16 1.40
CA GLU A 198 19.09 7.57 1.75
C GLU A 198 18.28 8.32 0.70
N ALA A 199 16.95 8.27 0.79
CA ALA A 199 16.07 8.87 -0.21
C ALA A 199 15.06 9.87 0.33
N LEU A 200 14.98 10.08 1.65
CA LEU A 200 13.99 10.98 2.26
C LEU A 200 14.64 12.23 2.87
N ASP A 201 13.97 13.36 2.76
CA ASP A 201 14.27 14.55 3.58
C ASP A 201 13.63 14.46 4.99
N GLU A 202 13.91 15.43 5.86
CA GLU A 202 13.36 15.48 7.24
C GLU A 202 11.83 15.67 7.28
N ARG A 203 11.21 16.04 6.15
CA ARG A 203 9.76 16.16 5.96
C ARG A 203 9.15 14.88 5.39
N GLY A 204 9.97 13.88 5.06
CA GLY A 204 9.55 12.63 4.45
C GLY A 204 9.19 12.75 2.97
N HIS A 205 9.76 13.72 2.25
CA HIS A 205 9.69 13.77 0.79
C HIS A 205 10.78 12.90 0.18
N ILE A 206 10.46 12.25 -0.94
CA ILE A 206 11.46 11.53 -1.74
C ILE A 206 12.31 12.57 -2.47
N VAL A 207 13.60 12.61 -2.16
CA VAL A 207 14.57 13.59 -2.70
C VAL A 207 15.72 12.94 -3.47
N ALA A 208 15.81 11.62 -3.45
CA ALA A 208 16.78 10.86 -4.25
C ALA A 208 16.06 9.77 -5.09
N PRO A 209 16.67 9.33 -6.21
CA PRO A 209 16.15 8.23 -7.01
C PRO A 209 16.01 6.94 -6.18
N LEU A 210 15.03 6.13 -6.55
CA LEU A 210 14.75 4.84 -5.89
C LEU A 210 15.21 3.64 -6.72
N ASP A 211 16.01 3.85 -7.77
CA ASP A 211 16.38 2.80 -8.72
C ASP A 211 17.11 1.63 -8.05
N ALA A 212 17.88 1.91 -6.98
CA ALA A 212 18.54 0.89 -6.17
C ALA A 212 17.58 -0.07 -5.47
N LEU A 213 16.29 0.27 -5.34
CA LEU A 213 15.26 -0.61 -4.79
C LEU A 213 14.83 -1.68 -5.79
N TRP A 214 15.05 -1.50 -7.09
CA TRP A 214 14.52 -2.40 -8.10
C TRP A 214 15.67 -3.27 -8.61
N PRO A 215 15.87 -4.49 -8.09
CA PRO A 215 16.78 -5.43 -8.75
C PRO A 215 16.27 -5.61 -10.19
N GLY A 216 17.16 -5.36 -11.15
CA GLY A 216 16.85 -5.22 -12.58
C GLY A 216 16.07 -6.41 -13.15
N ASP A 217 15.22 -6.09 -14.14
CA ASP A 217 14.36 -6.96 -14.94
C ASP A 217 13.59 -8.04 -14.16
N ALA A 218 12.61 -7.60 -13.36
CA ALA A 218 11.49 -8.47 -13.08
C ALA A 218 10.38 -8.24 -14.11
N PRO A 219 9.74 -9.32 -14.60
CA PRO A 219 8.59 -9.20 -15.46
C PRO A 219 7.47 -8.42 -14.75
N PRO A 220 6.68 -7.63 -15.49
CA PRO A 220 5.54 -6.90 -14.94
C PRO A 220 4.62 -7.86 -14.19
N ALA A 221 4.02 -7.39 -13.09
CA ALA A 221 3.05 -8.17 -12.32
C ALA A 221 2.01 -8.77 -13.26
N PRO A 222 1.64 -10.06 -13.10
CA PRO A 222 0.54 -10.62 -13.86
C PRO A 222 -0.70 -9.77 -13.62
N ALA A 223 -1.42 -9.45 -14.69
CA ALA A 223 -2.71 -8.78 -14.58
C ALA A 223 -3.58 -9.53 -13.57
N PRO A 224 -4.34 -8.82 -12.71
CA PRO A 224 -5.26 -9.49 -11.79
C PRO A 224 -6.12 -10.45 -12.60
N ALA A 225 -6.17 -11.71 -12.16
CA ALA A 225 -6.98 -12.73 -12.82
C ALA A 225 -8.41 -12.19 -12.97
N PRO A 226 -9.04 -12.38 -14.14
CA PRO A 226 -10.44 -12.01 -14.29
C PRO A 226 -11.22 -12.68 -13.18
N ALA A 227 -12.11 -11.92 -12.54
CA ALA A 227 -13.02 -12.46 -11.54
C ALA A 227 -13.67 -13.74 -12.12
N PRO A 228 -13.82 -14.82 -11.32
CA PRO A 228 -14.54 -15.99 -11.78
C PRO A 228 -15.87 -15.52 -12.35
N ALA A 229 -16.17 -15.93 -13.59
CA ALA A 229 -17.41 -15.59 -14.24
C ALA A 229 -18.56 -15.90 -13.27
N GLU A 230 -19.40 -14.91 -13.01
CA GLU A 230 -20.63 -15.16 -12.27
C GLU A 230 -21.33 -16.35 -12.93
N PRO A 231 -21.76 -17.36 -12.14
CA PRO A 231 -22.56 -18.43 -12.70
C PRO A 231 -23.75 -17.80 -13.40
N ALA A 232 -23.94 -18.18 -14.67
CA ALA A 232 -25.08 -17.72 -15.46
C ALA A 232 -26.36 -17.92 -14.64
N PRO A 233 -27.29 -16.93 -14.63
CA PRO A 233 -28.54 -17.10 -13.92
C PRO A 233 -29.21 -18.37 -14.44
N GLU A 234 -29.43 -19.29 -13.51
CA GLU A 234 -30.22 -20.49 -13.73
C GLU A 234 -31.60 -20.00 -14.21
N LEU A 235 -31.92 -20.29 -15.48
CA LEU A 235 -33.22 -19.99 -16.06
C LEU A 235 -34.25 -20.76 -15.24
N GLU A 236 -34.89 -20.08 -14.29
CA GLU A 236 -36.09 -20.57 -13.63
C GLU A 236 -37.09 -20.97 -14.71
N ALA A 237 -37.42 -22.26 -14.74
CA ALA A 237 -38.40 -22.82 -15.64
C ALA A 237 -39.71 -22.03 -15.47
N ALA A 238 -40.23 -21.53 -16.60
CA ALA A 238 -41.48 -20.81 -16.65
C ALA A 238 -42.59 -21.62 -15.95
N PRO A 239 -43.42 -21.01 -15.09
CA PRO A 239 -44.54 -21.70 -14.49
C PRO A 239 -45.49 -22.19 -15.59
N ALA A 240 -45.91 -23.45 -15.47
CA ALA A 240 -46.85 -24.08 -16.39
C ALA A 240 -48.13 -23.23 -16.53
N ALA A 241 -48.55 -23.04 -17.78
CA ALA A 241 -49.76 -22.30 -18.11
C ALA A 241 -50.99 -22.95 -17.44
N PRO A 242 -51.93 -22.15 -16.89
CA PRO A 242 -53.15 -22.69 -16.32
C PRO A 242 -54.02 -23.32 -17.42
N GLU A 243 -54.37 -24.59 -17.23
CA GLU A 243 -55.32 -25.32 -18.09
C GLU A 243 -56.70 -24.66 -18.04
N LEU A 244 -57.19 -24.22 -19.19
CA LEU A 244 -58.55 -23.73 -19.35
C LEU A 244 -59.52 -24.93 -19.38
N PRO A 245 -60.66 -24.86 -18.67
CA PRO A 245 -61.63 -25.95 -18.65
C PRO A 245 -62.29 -26.14 -20.02
N MET A 246 -62.24 -27.37 -20.50
CA MET A 246 -62.96 -27.86 -21.69
C MET A 246 -64.48 -27.70 -21.50
N TRP A 247 -65.11 -26.86 -22.31
CA TRP A 247 -66.56 -26.80 -22.41
C TRP A 247 -67.04 -27.82 -23.46
N GLY A 248 -67.66 -28.89 -22.96
CA GLY A 248 -68.33 -29.88 -23.79
C GLY A 248 -69.61 -29.31 -24.39
N GLY A 249 -69.72 -29.34 -25.71
CA GLY A 249 -71.00 -29.20 -26.39
C GLY A 249 -71.77 -30.52 -26.35
N ARG A 250 -73.08 -30.45 -26.09
CA ARG A 250 -74.06 -31.39 -26.62
C ARG A 250 -75.34 -30.66 -26.99
N ASP A 251 -75.75 -30.92 -28.22
CA ASP A 251 -77.06 -30.82 -28.88
C ASP A 251 -77.81 -29.47 -28.89
#